data_AF-A0A969GJQ4-F1
#
_entry.id   AF-A0A969GJQ4-F1
#
_cell.length_a   1.000
_cell.length_b   1.000
_cell.length_c   1.000
_cell.angle_alpha   90.00
_cell.angle_beta   90.00
_cell.angle_gamma   90.00
#
_symmetry.space_group_name_H-M   'P 1'
#
loop_
_entity.id
_entity.type
_entity.pdbx_description
1 polymer ?
#
loop_
_entity_poly.entity_id
_entity_poly.type
_entity_poly.pdbx_seq_one_letter_code
_entity_poly.pdbx_strand_id
1 'polypeptide(L)'
;MQLALHNSEHIHSFHEVSILIALALFEQHEVEWAAMETGVGGRFDQTRALDVAATVLTNVGSDHAHMLGREKWQRTLDKAGIARPGVPFFTTEIDPESLEIIAAVCGDAGAPLRVIGRREVVGRSKNDCTYTTATNSPRNRCSAPNISAGTRRSALRWSRNFFQTWTRAAYWRRS
;
A
#
# COMPACT_ATOMS: atom_id res chain seq x y z
N MET A 1 -19.76 -4.16 -2.18
CA MET A 1 -20.42 -2.92 -1.69
C MET A 1 -21.83 -3.12 -1.10
N GLN A 2 -22.42 -4.32 -1.14
CA GLN A 2 -23.76 -4.56 -0.55
C GLN A 2 -23.77 -4.57 0.99
N LEU A 3 -22.70 -5.01 1.65
CA LEU A 3 -22.65 -5.16 3.12
C LEU A 3 -22.81 -3.83 3.89
N ALA A 4 -22.35 -2.70 3.36
CA ALA A 4 -22.49 -1.40 4.01
C ALA A 4 -23.92 -0.84 3.96
N LEU A 5 -24.73 -1.26 2.97
CA LEU A 5 -26.06 -0.70 2.71
C LEU A 5 -27.19 -1.41 3.46
N HIS A 6 -26.92 -2.53 4.12
CA HIS A 6 -27.93 -3.38 4.75
C HIS A 6 -28.07 -3.20 6.27
N ASN A 7 -27.30 -2.30 6.88
CA ASN A 7 -27.47 -1.94 8.29
C ASN A 7 -27.99 -0.50 8.41
N SER A 8 -29.31 -0.35 8.50
CA SER A 8 -29.98 0.97 8.58
C SER A 8 -29.64 1.77 9.84
N GLU A 9 -29.10 1.12 10.88
CA GLU A 9 -28.71 1.75 12.14
C GLU A 9 -27.23 2.21 12.14
N HIS A 10 -26.45 1.85 11.12
CA HIS A 10 -25.03 2.20 11.07
C HIS A 10 -24.82 3.60 10.48
N ILE A 11 -24.34 4.52 11.32
CA ILE A 11 -23.94 5.85 10.89
C ILE A 11 -22.50 5.81 10.40
N HIS A 12 -22.32 5.99 9.09
CA HIS A 12 -20.99 5.98 8.49
C HIS A 12 -20.16 7.21 8.86
N SER A 13 -18.88 6.99 9.16
CA SER A 13 -17.94 8.08 9.36
C SER A 13 -17.61 8.80 8.05
N PHE A 14 -17.11 10.03 8.13
CA PHE A 14 -16.64 10.78 6.96
C PHE A 14 -15.60 9.98 6.14
N HIS A 15 -14.70 9.26 6.82
CA HIS A 15 -13.67 8.47 6.16
C HIS A 15 -14.27 7.27 5.40
N GLU A 16 -15.26 6.58 6.00
CA GLU A 16 -15.96 5.47 5.33
C GLU A 16 -16.71 5.95 4.08
N VAL A 17 -17.45 7.05 4.20
CA VAL A 17 -18.16 7.64 3.05
C VAL A 17 -17.17 8.04 1.97
N SER A 18 -16.02 8.61 2.33
CA SER A 18 -14.97 9.01 1.37
C SER A 18 -14.38 7.81 0.62
N ILE A 19 -14.10 6.70 1.33
CA ILE A 19 -13.63 5.47 0.70
C ILE A 19 -14.68 4.93 -0.28
N LEU A 20 -15.96 4.91 0.12
CA LEU A 20 -17.04 4.44 -0.74
C LEU A 20 -17.18 5.30 -2.01
N ILE A 21 -17.12 6.63 -1.87
CA ILE A 21 -17.14 7.55 -3.02
C ILE A 21 -15.93 7.30 -3.93
N ALA A 22 -14.72 7.14 -3.37
CA ALA A 22 -13.52 6.87 -4.15
C ALA A 22 -13.64 5.56 -4.95
N LEU A 23 -14.12 4.48 -4.32
CA LEU A 23 -14.34 3.20 -4.98
C LEU A 23 -15.37 3.29 -6.10
N ALA A 24 -16.48 4.01 -5.88
CA ALA A 24 -17.50 4.23 -6.91
C ALA A 24 -16.94 5.01 -8.11
N LEU A 25 -16.13 6.04 -7.85
CA LEU A 25 -15.47 6.80 -8.92
C LEU A 25 -14.43 5.97 -9.66
N PHE A 26 -13.65 5.14 -8.97
CA PHE A 26 -12.70 4.22 -9.60
C PHE A 26 -13.40 3.20 -10.49
N GLU A 27 -14.57 2.72 -10.06
CA GLU A 27 -15.39 1.83 -10.86
C GLU A 27 -15.93 2.53 -12.11
N GLN A 28 -16.49 3.74 -11.96
CA GLN A 28 -17.03 4.55 -13.04
C GLN A 28 -15.98 4.94 -14.09
N HIS A 29 -14.75 5.22 -13.65
CA HIS A 29 -13.64 5.63 -14.53
C HIS A 29 -12.72 4.47 -14.94
N GLU A 30 -13.14 3.23 -14.69
CA GLU A 30 -12.41 2.02 -15.08
C GLU A 30 -10.95 1.97 -14.58
N VAL A 31 -10.70 2.47 -13.37
CA VAL A 31 -9.35 2.54 -12.78
C VAL A 31 -8.84 1.13 -12.48
N GLU A 32 -7.76 0.71 -13.13
CA GLU A 32 -7.18 -0.64 -12.96
C GLU A 32 -6.41 -0.80 -11.64
N TRP A 33 -5.71 0.26 -11.22
CA TRP A 33 -4.88 0.30 -10.03
C TRP A 33 -5.10 1.60 -9.27
N ALA A 34 -5.34 1.49 -7.96
CA ALA A 34 -5.48 2.64 -7.08
C ALA A 34 -4.57 2.48 -5.85
N ALA A 35 -3.97 3.58 -5.40
CA ALA A 35 -3.33 3.63 -4.11
C ALA A 35 -4.32 4.18 -3.09
N MET A 36 -4.65 3.38 -2.08
CA MET A 36 -5.50 3.76 -0.96
C MET A 36 -4.60 4.11 0.22
N GLU A 37 -4.74 5.32 0.71
CA GLU A 37 -3.99 5.80 1.88
C GLU A 37 -4.79 5.49 3.14
N THR A 38 -4.11 4.98 4.17
CA THR A 38 -4.73 4.85 5.49
C THR A 38 -5.00 6.24 6.06
N GLY A 39 -6.14 6.46 6.70
CA GLY A 39 -6.43 7.71 7.38
C GLY A 39 -5.55 7.91 8.61
N VAL A 40 -5.64 7.00 9.58
CA VAL A 40 -4.82 7.03 10.81
C VAL A 40 -4.38 5.63 11.17
N GLY A 41 -3.07 5.48 11.42
CA GLY A 41 -2.52 4.19 11.85
C GLY A 41 -2.45 3.18 10.72
N GLY A 42 -2.89 1.95 10.99
CA GLY A 42 -3.03 0.91 9.97
C GLY A 42 -3.82 -0.31 10.42
N ARG A 43 -3.61 -0.77 11.66
CA ARG A 43 -4.22 -2.00 12.18
C ARG A 43 -5.75 -1.97 12.20
N PHE A 44 -6.34 -0.81 12.49
CA PHE A 44 -7.77 -0.61 12.63
C PHE A 44 -8.35 0.40 11.61
N ASP A 45 -7.58 0.75 10.59
CA ASP A 45 -8.04 1.67 9.55
C ASP A 45 -9.10 1.03 8.64
N GLN A 46 -10.09 1.80 8.19
CA GLN A 46 -11.19 1.27 7.37
C GLN A 46 -10.72 0.76 6.00
N THR A 47 -9.61 1.26 5.47
CA THR A 47 -9.00 0.71 4.24
C THR A 47 -8.56 -0.74 4.42
N ARG A 48 -8.46 -1.23 5.66
CA ARG A 48 -8.10 -2.62 5.96
C ARG A 48 -9.11 -3.63 5.39
N ALA A 49 -10.36 -3.21 5.19
CA ALA A 49 -11.43 -4.01 4.60
C ALA A 49 -11.29 -4.24 3.08
N LEU A 50 -10.35 -3.57 2.42
CA LEU A 50 -10.12 -3.71 0.98
C LEU A 50 -9.15 -4.87 0.68
N ASP A 51 -9.44 -5.60 -0.39
CA ASP A 51 -8.49 -6.55 -0.99
C ASP A 51 -7.37 -5.79 -1.69
N VAL A 52 -6.12 -6.13 -1.38
CA VAL A 52 -4.96 -5.34 -1.82
C VAL A 52 -3.87 -6.26 -2.36
N ALA A 53 -3.22 -5.82 -3.43
CA ALA A 53 -2.13 -6.56 -4.07
C ALA A 53 -0.77 -6.30 -3.40
N ALA A 54 -0.65 -5.19 -2.66
CA ALA A 54 0.54 -4.84 -1.89
C ALA A 54 0.20 -3.86 -0.77
N THR A 55 1.00 -3.90 0.30
CA THR A 55 0.93 -2.93 1.39
C THR A 55 2.28 -2.25 1.56
N VAL A 56 2.27 -0.97 1.92
CA VAL A 56 3.46 -0.12 1.97
C VAL A 56 3.44 0.69 3.26
N LEU A 57 4.53 0.67 4.02
CA LEU A 57 4.76 1.54 5.16
C LEU A 57 6.00 2.37 4.89
N THR A 58 5.86 3.69 4.65
CA THR A 58 7.03 4.50 4.28
C THR A 58 7.99 4.71 5.45
N ASN A 59 7.53 5.33 6.53
CA ASN A 59 8.31 5.64 7.71
C ASN A 59 7.38 5.88 8.90
N VAL A 60 7.89 5.63 10.09
CA VAL A 60 7.16 5.83 11.35
C VAL A 60 7.61 7.16 11.97
N GLY A 61 6.74 8.17 11.86
CA GLY A 61 6.95 9.47 12.47
C GLY A 61 6.35 9.57 13.87
N SER A 62 6.17 10.81 14.35
CA SER A 62 5.48 11.13 15.61
C SER A 62 4.01 11.52 15.40
N ASP A 63 3.44 11.13 14.26
CA ASP A 63 2.08 11.47 13.90
C ASP A 63 1.06 10.78 14.82
N HIS A 64 -0.02 11.49 15.13
CA HIS A 64 -1.17 10.93 15.84
C HIS A 64 -0.86 10.26 17.19
N ALA A 65 0.16 10.73 17.92
CA ALA A 65 0.59 10.14 19.20
C ALA A 65 -0.51 10.03 20.27
N HIS A 66 -1.53 10.89 20.22
CA HIS A 66 -2.69 10.84 21.11
C HIS A 66 -3.62 9.65 20.82
N MET A 67 -3.63 9.13 19.59
CA MET A 67 -4.41 7.95 19.19
C MET A 67 -3.56 6.68 19.15
N LEU A 68 -2.31 6.77 18.67
CA LEU A 68 -1.46 5.62 18.37
C LEU A 68 -0.41 5.32 19.45
N GLY A 69 -0.34 6.14 20.50
CA GLY A 69 0.65 6.04 21.55
C GLY A 69 1.83 6.99 21.38
N ARG A 70 2.42 7.37 22.52
CA ARG A 70 3.53 8.33 22.61
C ARG A 70 4.85 7.71 22.20
N GLU A 71 4.99 6.40 22.36
CA GLU A 71 6.21 5.69 22.02
C GLU A 71 6.22 5.25 20.56
N LYS A 72 7.40 5.33 19.93
CA LYS A 72 7.56 5.00 18.50
C LYS A 72 7.20 3.54 18.19
N TRP A 73 7.48 2.63 19.12
CA TRP A 73 7.14 1.22 18.95
C TRP A 73 5.62 0.99 18.84
N GLN A 74 4.80 1.77 19.56
CA GLN A 74 3.34 1.66 19.52
C GLN A 74 2.81 2.06 18.15
N ARG A 75 3.31 3.18 17.62
CA ARG A 75 2.97 3.66 16.27
C ARG A 75 3.46 2.72 15.18
N THR A 76 4.65 2.16 15.36
CA THR A 76 5.20 1.16 14.44
C THR A 76 4.30 -0.07 14.40
N LEU A 77 3.91 -0.58 15.57
CA LEU A 77 3.05 -1.76 15.69
C LEU A 77 1.69 -1.53 15.03
N ASP A 78 1.08 -0.37 15.26
CA ASP A 78 -0.21 -0.05 14.67
C ASP A 78 -0.12 0.11 13.14
N LYS A 79 0.85 0.89 12.63
CA LYS A 79 1.04 1.10 11.19
C LYS A 79 1.43 -0.19 10.46
N ALA A 80 2.28 -1.03 11.06
CA ALA A 80 2.65 -2.34 10.51
C ALA A 80 1.46 -3.31 10.46
N GLY A 81 0.40 -3.03 11.24
CA GLY A 81 -0.86 -3.77 11.22
C GLY A 81 -1.61 -3.75 9.89
N ILE A 82 -1.14 -3.03 8.87
CA ILE A 82 -1.60 -3.22 7.49
C ILE A 82 -1.18 -4.56 6.88
N ALA A 83 -0.27 -5.32 7.50
CA ALA A 83 0.17 -6.61 6.97
C ALA A 83 -1.02 -7.57 6.75
N ARG A 84 -0.91 -8.39 5.68
CA ARG A 84 -1.91 -9.39 5.30
C ARG A 84 -1.22 -10.69 4.86
N PRO A 85 -1.84 -11.86 5.14
CA PRO A 85 -1.32 -13.15 4.68
C PRO A 85 -1.11 -13.18 3.17
N GLY A 86 0.09 -13.57 2.74
CA GLY A 86 0.44 -13.73 1.33
C GLY A 86 0.57 -12.43 0.52
N VAL A 87 0.22 -11.28 1.09
CA VAL A 87 0.33 -9.98 0.41
C VAL A 87 1.71 -9.38 0.68
N PRO A 88 2.47 -8.97 -0.36
CA PRO A 88 3.78 -8.39 -0.17
C PRO A 88 3.70 -7.06 0.60
N PHE A 89 4.56 -6.94 1.61
CA PHE A 89 4.71 -5.75 2.44
C PHE A 89 6.01 -5.04 2.08
N PHE A 90 5.92 -3.76 1.74
CA PHE A 90 7.07 -2.92 1.42
C PHE A 90 7.29 -1.89 2.50
N THR A 91 8.55 -1.59 2.80
CA THR A 91 8.87 -0.46 3.68
C THR A 91 10.10 0.29 3.23
N THR A 92 10.10 1.60 3.49
CA THR A 92 11.30 2.46 3.37
C THR A 92 11.84 2.88 4.74
N GLU A 93 11.38 2.24 5.82
CA GLU A 93 11.86 2.49 7.17
C GLU A 93 13.33 2.07 7.28
N ILE A 94 14.10 2.86 8.01
CA ILE A 94 15.56 2.68 8.19
C ILE A 94 15.94 2.47 9.64
N ASP A 95 15.04 2.81 10.56
CA ASP A 95 15.26 2.65 11.99
C ASP A 95 15.25 1.16 12.38
N PRO A 96 16.33 0.63 12.99
CA PRO A 96 16.43 -0.79 13.32
C PRO A 96 15.31 -1.29 14.24
N GLU A 97 14.95 -0.53 15.28
CA GLU A 97 13.88 -0.92 16.21
C GLU A 97 12.53 -1.02 15.50
N SER A 98 12.19 -0.03 14.67
CA SER A 98 10.97 -0.11 13.87
C SER A 98 11.01 -1.27 12.86
N LEU A 99 12.15 -1.55 12.24
CA LEU A 99 12.30 -2.66 11.31
C LEU A 99 12.12 -4.02 11.99
N GLU A 100 12.61 -4.21 13.21
CA GLU A 100 12.40 -5.43 14.00
C GLU A 100 10.91 -5.66 14.27
N ILE A 101 10.18 -4.61 14.66
CA ILE A 101 8.73 -4.68 14.90
C ILE A 101 8.00 -5.01 13.59
N ILE A 102 8.34 -4.33 12.48
CA ILE A 102 7.73 -4.58 11.18
C ILE A 102 7.99 -6.02 10.73
N ALA A 103 9.21 -6.53 10.90
CA ALA A 103 9.57 -7.91 10.57
C ALA A 103 8.78 -8.93 11.38
N ALA A 104 8.63 -8.71 12.69
CA ALA A 104 7.82 -9.55 13.56
C ALA A 104 6.35 -9.57 13.11
N VAL A 105 5.74 -8.40 12.90
CA VAL A 105 4.34 -8.29 12.45
C VAL A 105 4.12 -8.93 11.08
N CYS A 106 5.06 -8.75 10.15
CA CYS A 106 4.98 -9.39 8.83
C CYS A 106 5.12 -10.91 8.94
N GLY A 107 6.04 -11.40 9.79
CA GLY A 107 6.22 -12.82 10.05
C GLY A 107 4.95 -13.47 10.60
N ASP A 108 4.36 -12.86 11.65
CA ASP A 108 3.12 -13.33 12.28
C ASP A 108 1.94 -13.31 11.31
N ALA A 109 1.85 -12.28 10.46
CA ALA A 109 0.80 -12.16 9.45
C ALA A 109 1.03 -13.06 8.23
N GLY A 110 2.22 -13.64 8.04
CA GLY A 110 2.59 -14.35 6.81
C GLY A 110 2.72 -13.43 5.59
N ALA A 111 3.13 -12.17 5.79
CA ALA A 111 3.31 -11.17 4.75
C ALA A 111 4.78 -11.12 4.27
N PRO A 112 5.08 -11.32 2.98
CA PRO A 112 6.45 -11.23 2.47
C PRO A 112 7.01 -9.79 2.58
N LEU A 113 7.91 -9.55 3.54
CA LEU A 113 8.52 -8.24 3.78
C LEU A 113 9.64 -7.93 2.77
N ARG A 114 9.63 -6.71 2.23
CA ARG A 114 10.67 -6.13 1.39
C ARG A 114 11.03 -4.74 1.90
N VAL A 115 12.25 -4.60 2.40
CA VAL A 115 12.83 -3.30 2.76
C VAL A 115 13.45 -2.70 1.51
N ILE A 116 13.03 -1.48 1.14
CA ILE A 116 13.44 -0.80 -0.09
C ILE A 116 14.46 0.27 0.24
N GLY A 117 15.67 0.10 -0.29
CA GLY A 117 16.76 1.06 -0.10
C GLY A 117 16.60 2.32 -0.94
N ARG A 118 17.27 3.42 -0.54
CA ARG A 118 17.22 4.73 -1.22
C ARG A 118 17.68 4.70 -2.69
N ARG A 119 18.45 3.69 -3.10
CA ARG A 119 18.93 3.48 -4.48
C ARG A 119 18.01 2.64 -5.34
N GLU A 120 17.03 1.96 -4.74
CA GLU A 120 16.15 1.02 -5.43
C GLU A 120 14.82 1.67 -5.87
N VAL A 121 14.54 2.89 -5.40
CA VAL A 121 13.42 3.71 -5.85
C VAL A 121 13.76 4.34 -7.22
N VAL A 122 13.79 3.50 -8.26
CA VAL A 122 13.97 3.95 -9.64
C VAL A 122 12.59 4.35 -10.18
N GLY A 123 12.34 5.65 -10.31
CA GLY A 123 11.17 6.17 -11.03
C GLY A 123 11.25 5.73 -12.48
N ARG A 124 10.39 4.81 -12.91
CA ARG A 124 10.42 4.27 -14.27
C ARG A 124 9.91 5.31 -15.29
N SER A 125 10.68 5.50 -16.36
CA SER A 125 10.26 6.20 -17.58
C SER A 125 9.17 5.40 -18.30
N LYS A 126 8.25 6.10 -18.98
CA LYS A 126 6.94 5.65 -19.47
C LYS A 126 6.87 4.37 -20.35
N ASN A 127 7.98 3.76 -20.79
CA ASN A 127 7.94 2.82 -21.92
C ASN A 127 8.64 1.47 -21.73
N ASP A 128 8.93 1.00 -20.51
CA ASP A 128 9.56 -0.30 -20.36
C ASP A 128 9.03 -1.02 -19.12
N CYS A 129 8.34 -2.15 -19.29
CA CYS A 129 7.89 -3.01 -18.19
C CYS A 129 8.60 -4.35 -18.27
N THR A 130 9.87 -4.37 -17.87
CA THR A 130 10.66 -5.59 -17.65
C THR A 130 11.13 -5.62 -16.20
N TYR A 131 10.66 -6.57 -15.38
CA TYR A 131 11.22 -6.74 -14.05
C TYR A 131 12.57 -7.43 -14.18
N THR A 132 13.66 -6.72 -13.86
CA THR A 132 14.96 -7.37 -13.66
C THR A 132 15.31 -7.23 -12.18
N THR A 133 15.30 -8.33 -11.45
CA THR A 133 15.88 -8.35 -10.10
C THR A 133 17.39 -8.24 -10.26
N ALA A 134 17.98 -7.20 -9.67
CA ALA A 134 19.42 -7.10 -9.52
C ALA A 134 19.89 -8.09 -8.43
N THR A 135 19.75 -9.38 -8.69
CA THR A 135 20.48 -10.41 -7.95
C THR A 135 21.72 -10.73 -8.75
N ASN A 136 22.90 -10.45 -8.18
CA ASN A 136 24.18 -10.93 -8.68
C ASN A 136 24.15 -12.48 -8.75
N SER A 137 23.75 -13.02 -9.90
CA SER A 137 23.94 -14.40 -10.31
C SER A 137 23.89 -14.46 -11.85
N PRO A 138 24.98 -14.85 -12.52
CA PRO A 138 24.99 -14.92 -13.98
C PRO A 138 24.34 -16.23 -14.44
N ARG A 139 23.18 -16.09 -15.10
CA ARG A 139 22.36 -17.07 -15.83
C ARG A 139 21.12 -17.55 -15.08
N ASN A 140 19.97 -16.98 -15.44
CA ASN A 140 18.85 -17.71 -16.04
C ASN A 140 17.86 -16.71 -16.67
N ARG A 141 17.60 -16.90 -17.97
CA ARG A 141 16.60 -16.16 -18.74
C ARG A 141 15.21 -16.62 -18.30
N CYS A 142 14.40 -15.74 -17.72
CA CYS A 142 12.95 -15.91 -17.70
C CYS A 142 12.35 -15.12 -18.87
N SER A 143 11.68 -15.81 -19.78
CA SER A 143 10.95 -15.23 -20.90
C SER A 143 9.64 -14.60 -20.43
N ALA A 144 9.51 -13.28 -20.55
CA ALA A 144 8.24 -12.57 -20.40
C ALA A 144 7.39 -12.73 -21.68
N PRO A 145 6.06 -12.91 -21.58
CA PRO A 145 5.20 -12.91 -22.76
C PRO A 145 5.03 -11.49 -23.31
N ASN A 146 5.04 -11.37 -24.64
CA ASN A 146 4.84 -10.13 -25.38
C ASN A 146 3.47 -9.51 -25.07
N ILE A 147 3.44 -8.24 -24.65
CA ILE A 147 2.22 -7.45 -24.57
C ILE A 147 2.33 -6.32 -25.60
N SER A 148 1.57 -6.44 -26.69
CA SER A 148 1.43 -5.41 -27.71
C SER A 148 0.61 -4.22 -27.18
N ALA A 149 1.13 -3.02 -27.45
CA ALA A 149 0.58 -1.74 -27.05
C ALA A 149 -0.83 -1.50 -27.61
N GLY A 150 -1.71 -0.95 -26.76
CA GLY A 150 -3.01 -0.45 -27.19
C GLY A 150 -3.69 0.38 -26.12
N THR A 151 -4.01 1.62 -26.49
CA THR A 151 -4.97 2.55 -25.86
C THR A 151 -4.43 3.57 -24.85
N ARG A 152 -4.69 4.85 -25.19
CA ARG A 152 -4.33 6.07 -24.46
C ARG A 152 -4.86 6.01 -23.03
N ARG A 153 -3.98 6.12 -22.04
CA ARG A 153 -4.36 6.29 -20.63
C ARG A 153 -3.90 7.65 -20.14
N SER A 154 -4.85 8.47 -19.70
CA SER A 154 -4.60 9.67 -18.91
C SER A 154 -4.07 9.24 -17.54
N ALA A 155 -2.76 9.25 -17.38
CA ALA A 155 -2.14 9.19 -16.06
C ALA A 155 -2.45 10.50 -15.33
N LEU A 156 -3.28 10.45 -14.28
CA LEU A 156 -3.39 11.54 -13.33
C LEU A 156 -2.01 11.80 -12.73
N ARG A 157 -1.46 12.99 -13.03
CA ARG A 157 -0.12 13.42 -12.67
C ARG A 157 -0.16 14.02 -11.26
N TRP A 158 0.34 13.28 -10.28
CA TRP A 158 0.51 13.76 -8.92
C TRP A 158 1.74 14.68 -8.82
N SER A 159 1.61 15.80 -8.09
CA SER A 159 2.66 16.81 -7.92
C SER A 159 3.73 16.35 -6.90
N ARG A 160 4.95 16.88 -7.06
CA ARG A 160 6.21 16.35 -6.46
C ARG A 160 6.42 16.59 -4.95
N ASN A 161 5.51 17.24 -4.22
CA ASN A 161 5.79 17.73 -2.86
C ASN A 161 5.03 17.02 -1.72
N PHE A 162 4.61 15.76 -1.91
CA PHE A 162 3.67 15.08 -1.00
C PHE A 162 4.26 13.83 -0.32
N PHE A 163 5.38 13.96 0.40
CA PHE A 163 6.04 12.83 1.08
C PHE A 163 6.41 13.16 2.53
N GLN A 164 5.49 12.92 3.46
CA GLN A 164 5.79 12.71 4.88
C GLN A 164 4.87 11.59 5.42
N THR A 165 5.44 10.44 5.82
CA THR A 165 4.83 9.40 6.69
C THR A 165 3.46 8.85 6.27
N TRP A 166 3.45 7.98 5.26
CA TRP A 166 2.23 7.35 4.78
C TRP A 166 2.28 5.82 4.83
N THR A 167 1.17 5.24 5.26
CA THR A 167 0.85 3.84 5.02
C THR A 167 -0.06 3.77 3.81
N ARG A 168 0.33 3.02 2.77
CA ARG A 168 -0.42 2.92 1.51
C ARG A 168 -0.74 1.46 1.21
N ALA A 169 -1.92 1.20 0.69
CA ALA A 169 -2.26 -0.09 0.12
C ALA A 169 -2.52 0.08 -1.38
N ALA A 170 -1.93 -0.78 -2.20
CA ALA A 170 -2.20 -0.82 -3.63
C ALA A 170 -3.38 -1.76 -3.89
N TYR A 171 -4.48 -1.22 -4.36
CA TYR A 171 -5.69 -1.94 -4.76
C TYR A 171 -5.58 -2.40 -6.22
N TRP A 172 -5.90 -3.67 -6.45
CA TRP A 172 -6.04 -4.29 -7.78
C TRP A 172 -7.51 -4.65 -8.04
N ARG A 173 -8.02 -4.30 -9.23
CA ARG A 173 -9.44 -4.34 -9.60
C ARG A 173 -9.83 -5.55 -10.48
N ARG A 174 -11.09 -5.99 -10.29
CA ARG A 174 -12.01 -6.83 -11.11
C ARG A 174 -11.41 -8.00 -11.89
N SER A 175 -11.83 -9.21 -11.47
CA SER A 175 -12.28 -10.29 -12.36
C SER A 175 -13.49 -9.89 -13.19
#